data_AF-A0A420CFU1-F1
#
_entry.id   AF-A0A420CFU1-F1
#
_cell.length_a   1.000
_cell.length_b   1.000
_cell.length_c   1.000
_cell.angle_alpha   90.00
_cell.angle_beta   90.00
_cell.angle_gamma   90.00
#
_symmetry.space_group_name_H-M   'P 1'
#
loop_
_entity.id
_entity.type
_entity.pdbx_description
1 polymer ?
#
loop_
_entity_poly.entity_id
_entity_poly.type
_entity_poly.pdbx_seq_one_letter_code
_entity_poly.pdbx_strand_id
1 'polypeptide(L)'
;MKKYRDTHHYYLSNFFKHSELNYDSLWLFYNYEDGIQMETFFPDQKVYSFLWEYADTDILIKIDEWKRAFRRNAIEIVQEAKLHIRNYLSQERKVYLDCLETSLVTADGKFKDLTAYDIGQRFVQIVADENISFTDIDLSFLEVTDTADKFRALIRILDTDGIQALILNGYHHRGELLKVCIVKKGETGLITKEVLSLPIFENTYVAIPFNW
;
A
#
# COMPACT_ATOMS: atom_id res chain seq x y z
N MET A 1 3.35 8.62 -18.20
CA MET A 1 3.86 8.32 -16.84
C MET A 1 5.20 9.04 -16.58
N LYS A 2 5.35 9.70 -15.44
CA LYS A 2 6.61 10.32 -14.95
C LYS A 2 7.10 9.59 -13.70
N LYS A 3 8.41 9.50 -13.48
CA LYS A 3 8.99 8.64 -12.43
C LYS A 3 10.09 9.36 -11.66
N TYR A 4 9.85 9.66 -10.38
CA TYR A 4 10.79 10.43 -9.57
C TYR A 4 11.29 9.66 -8.35
N ARG A 5 12.55 9.82 -7.99
CA ARG A 5 13.07 9.37 -6.69
C ARG A 5 13.12 10.53 -5.71
N ASP A 6 12.60 10.34 -4.51
CA ASP A 6 12.75 11.28 -3.40
C ASP A 6 14.12 11.10 -2.74
N THR A 7 15.15 11.68 -3.34
CA THR A 7 16.53 11.54 -2.87
C THR A 7 16.82 12.29 -1.57
N HIS A 8 15.93 13.20 -1.16
CA HIS A 8 16.04 13.98 0.07
C HIS A 8 15.10 13.45 1.17
N HIS A 9 14.36 12.37 0.88
CA HIS A 9 13.46 11.68 1.81
C HIS A 9 12.39 12.58 2.43
N TYR A 10 11.95 13.64 1.74
CA TYR A 10 10.98 14.60 2.25
C TYR A 10 9.67 13.96 2.73
N TYR A 11 9.23 12.88 2.08
CA TYR A 11 8.01 12.19 2.51
C TYR A 11 8.22 11.40 3.80
N LEU A 12 9.24 10.55 3.82
CA LEU A 12 9.50 9.61 4.92
C LEU A 12 10.09 10.30 6.15
N SER A 13 10.74 11.46 6.00
CA SER A 13 11.26 12.26 7.11
C SER A 13 10.18 12.80 8.03
N ASN A 14 8.91 12.83 7.59
CA ASN A 14 7.78 13.18 8.46
C ASN A 14 7.49 12.09 9.50
N PHE A 15 7.93 10.86 9.25
CA PHE A 15 7.67 9.71 10.11
C PHE A 15 8.94 9.19 10.78
N PHE A 16 10.07 9.18 10.08
CA PHE A 16 11.32 8.62 10.57
C PHE A 16 12.34 9.72 10.87
N LYS A 17 13.15 9.52 11.92
CA LYS A 17 14.37 10.30 12.10
C LYS A 17 15.35 9.96 10.98
N HIS A 18 16.19 10.91 10.58
CA HIS A 18 17.15 10.68 9.49
C HIS A 18 18.08 9.48 9.77
N SER A 19 18.47 9.26 11.04
CA SER A 19 19.28 8.13 11.48
C SER A 19 18.59 6.77 11.39
N GLU A 20 17.26 6.74 11.30
CA GLU A 20 16.44 5.52 11.22
C GLU A 20 15.99 5.22 9.78
N LEU A 21 16.33 6.11 8.84
CA LEU A 21 15.77 6.12 7.50
C LEU A 21 16.56 5.17 6.58
N ASN A 22 16.13 3.92 6.55
CA ASN A 22 16.71 2.83 5.74
C ASN A 22 15.96 2.57 4.42
N TYR A 23 15.02 3.45 4.08
CA TYR A 23 14.10 3.24 2.96
C TYR A 23 14.17 4.40 1.98
N ASP A 24 13.91 4.11 0.70
CA ASP A 24 13.75 5.10 -0.36
C ASP A 24 12.29 5.11 -0.84
N SER A 25 11.85 6.23 -1.40
CA SER A 25 10.54 6.31 -2.07
C SER A 25 10.67 6.69 -3.54
N LEU A 26 10.02 5.90 -4.40
CA LEU A 26 9.88 6.10 -5.83
C LEU A 26 8.43 6.51 -6.13
N TRP A 27 8.27 7.60 -6.86
CA TRP A 27 6.99 8.25 -7.12
C TRP A 27 6.65 8.12 -8.60
N LEU A 28 5.48 7.53 -8.87
CA LEU A 28 5.01 7.22 -10.21
C LEU A 28 3.73 8.00 -10.47
N PHE A 29 3.82 9.02 -11.33
CA PHE A 29 2.69 9.85 -11.73
C PHE A 29 2.16 9.36 -13.07
N TYR A 30 0.86 9.10 -13.17
CA TYR A 30 0.24 8.56 -14.38
C TYR A 30 -1.19 9.09 -14.55
N ASN A 31 -1.65 9.13 -15.80
CA ASN A 31 -3.05 9.37 -16.06
C ASN A 31 -3.80 8.04 -15.99
N TYR A 32 -5.07 8.09 -15.60
CA TYR A 32 -5.94 6.92 -15.56
C TYR A 32 -5.96 6.14 -16.89
N GLU A 33 -6.01 6.86 -18.02
CA GLU A 33 -6.05 6.29 -19.37
C GLU A 33 -4.77 5.53 -19.72
N ASP A 34 -3.61 6.03 -19.27
CA ASP A 34 -2.30 5.41 -19.50
C ASP A 34 -2.18 4.08 -18.75
N GLY A 35 -2.89 3.95 -17.61
CA GLY A 35 -2.71 2.85 -16.66
C GLY A 35 -1.30 2.82 -16.06
N ILE A 36 -1.01 1.75 -15.32
CA ILE A 36 0.34 1.46 -14.84
C ILE A 36 0.64 -0.03 -14.98
N GLN A 37 1.91 -0.34 -15.19
CA GLN A 37 2.43 -1.71 -15.29
C GLN A 37 3.53 -1.87 -14.23
N MET A 38 3.14 -2.02 -12.98
CA MET A 38 4.03 -2.18 -11.84
C MET A 38 4.91 -3.43 -11.96
N GLU A 39 4.45 -4.45 -12.71
CA GLU A 39 5.23 -5.64 -13.06
C GLU A 39 6.57 -5.30 -13.72
N THR A 40 6.63 -4.23 -14.54
CA THR A 40 7.89 -3.80 -15.16
C THR A 40 8.96 -3.35 -14.16
N PHE A 41 8.53 -3.04 -12.94
CA PHE A 41 9.42 -2.62 -11.85
C PHE A 41 9.78 -3.77 -10.90
N PHE A 42 8.93 -4.80 -10.86
CA PHE A 42 9.02 -5.93 -9.94
C PHE A 42 8.61 -7.21 -10.69
N PRO A 43 9.44 -7.69 -11.64
CA PRO A 43 9.10 -8.85 -12.46
C PRO A 43 9.02 -10.12 -11.61
N ASP A 44 8.08 -11.01 -11.94
CA ASP A 44 7.91 -12.32 -11.31
C ASP A 44 7.57 -12.26 -9.80
N GLN A 45 7.11 -11.10 -9.32
CA GLN A 45 6.72 -10.88 -7.94
C GLN A 45 5.21 -11.06 -7.75
N LYS A 46 4.83 -11.53 -6.55
CA LYS A 46 3.43 -11.52 -6.13
C LYS A 46 3.11 -10.29 -5.29
N VAL A 47 1.81 -10.02 -5.17
CA VAL A 47 1.28 -8.84 -4.50
C VAL A 47 0.22 -9.25 -3.52
N TYR A 48 0.42 -8.83 -2.28
CA TYR A 48 -0.59 -8.82 -1.23
C TYR A 48 -1.25 -7.45 -1.20
N SER A 49 -2.49 -7.35 -1.65
CA SER A 49 -3.27 -6.11 -1.60
C SER A 49 -4.19 -6.13 -0.38
N PHE A 50 -4.11 -5.12 0.47
CA PHE A 50 -4.77 -5.07 1.77
C PHE A 50 -6.03 -4.20 1.73
N LEU A 51 -7.06 -4.65 2.43
CA LEU A 51 -8.19 -3.85 2.85
C LEU A 51 -8.57 -4.22 4.29
N TRP A 52 -8.76 -3.22 5.16
CA TRP A 52 -9.22 -3.45 6.52
C TRP A 52 -10.35 -2.53 6.94
N GLU A 53 -11.07 -2.97 7.96
CA GLU A 53 -12.06 -2.16 8.66
C GLU A 53 -12.13 -2.55 10.12
N TYR A 54 -12.44 -1.58 10.98
CA TYR A 54 -12.60 -1.86 12.41
C TYR A 54 -14.08 -1.98 12.71
N ALA A 55 -14.37 -2.89 13.64
CA ALA A 55 -15.67 -3.05 14.24
C ALA A 55 -16.11 -1.75 14.90
N ASP A 56 -17.13 -1.12 14.34
CA ASP A 56 -18.01 -0.24 15.10
C ASP A 56 -19.02 -1.12 15.86
N THR A 57 -19.33 -0.75 17.10
CA THR A 57 -20.29 -1.44 17.98
C THR A 57 -21.65 -1.65 17.34
N ASP A 58 -22.15 -0.72 16.52
CA ASP A 58 -23.42 -0.88 15.79
C ASP A 58 -23.29 -1.72 14.51
N ILE A 59 -22.05 -1.94 14.04
CA ILE A 59 -21.72 -2.55 12.75
C ILE A 59 -21.24 -4.00 12.93
N LEU A 60 -20.92 -4.46 14.15
CA LEU A 60 -20.53 -5.86 14.43
C LEU A 60 -21.54 -6.89 13.92
N ILE A 61 -22.85 -6.62 14.05
CA ILE A 61 -23.92 -7.49 13.56
C ILE A 61 -23.94 -7.51 12.02
N LYS A 62 -23.72 -6.37 11.36
CA LYS A 62 -23.68 -6.28 9.89
C LYS A 62 -22.38 -6.79 9.29
N ILE A 63 -21.25 -6.66 9.99
CA ILE A 63 -19.97 -7.17 9.51
C ILE A 63 -19.99 -8.68 9.44
N ASP A 64 -20.59 -9.39 10.41
CA ASP A 64 -20.71 -10.85 10.34
C ASP A 64 -21.51 -11.32 9.12
N GLU A 65 -22.50 -10.54 8.68
CA GLU A 65 -23.28 -10.76 7.45
C GLU A 65 -22.52 -10.33 6.17
N TRP A 66 -21.64 -9.33 6.24
CA TRP A 66 -21.08 -8.63 5.07
C TRP A 66 -19.58 -8.80 4.82
N LYS A 67 -18.81 -9.43 5.73
CA LYS A 67 -17.35 -9.74 5.84
C LYS A 67 -16.37 -9.56 4.65
N ARG A 68 -16.55 -8.66 3.69
CA ARG A 68 -15.68 -8.56 2.51
C ARG A 68 -15.45 -7.11 2.13
N ALA A 69 -14.34 -6.53 2.59
CA ALA A 69 -13.93 -5.18 2.25
C ALA A 69 -13.73 -5.05 0.73
N PHE A 70 -13.14 -6.06 0.07
CA PHE A 70 -13.05 -6.11 -1.39
C PHE A 70 -14.43 -6.01 -2.06
N ARG A 71 -15.42 -6.78 -1.60
CA ARG A 71 -16.77 -6.76 -2.20
C ARG A 71 -17.52 -5.46 -1.99
N ARG A 72 -17.34 -4.80 -0.84
CA ARG A 72 -17.95 -3.49 -0.57
C ARG A 72 -17.40 -2.40 -1.48
N ASN A 73 -16.14 -2.51 -1.87
CA ASN A 73 -15.54 -1.64 -2.86
C ASN A 73 -15.76 -2.15 -4.30
N ALA A 74 -16.73 -3.06 -4.50
CA ALA A 74 -17.07 -3.66 -5.80
C ALA A 74 -15.88 -4.33 -6.53
N ILE A 75 -14.86 -4.76 -5.79
CA ILE A 75 -13.71 -5.45 -6.38
C ILE A 75 -14.05 -6.93 -6.53
N GLU A 76 -14.14 -7.36 -7.78
CA GLU A 76 -14.30 -8.76 -8.13
C GLU A 76 -13.07 -9.57 -7.70
N ILE A 77 -13.28 -10.77 -7.15
CA ILE A 77 -12.21 -11.72 -6.83
C ILE A 77 -12.20 -12.76 -7.95
N VAL A 78 -11.13 -12.77 -8.74
CA VAL A 78 -10.98 -13.72 -9.87
C VAL A 78 -10.51 -15.07 -9.35
N GLN A 79 -10.78 -16.13 -10.10
CA GLN A 79 -10.51 -17.51 -9.67
C GLN A 79 -9.03 -17.79 -9.34
N GLU A 80 -8.11 -17.06 -9.98
CA GLU A 80 -6.66 -17.21 -9.81
C GLU A 80 -6.11 -16.46 -8.58
N ALA A 81 -6.92 -15.59 -7.96
CA ALA A 81 -6.52 -14.84 -6.79
C ALA A 81 -6.78 -15.65 -5.50
N LYS A 82 -5.88 -15.55 -4.52
CA LYS A 82 -6.12 -16.14 -3.20
C LYS A 82 -6.57 -15.07 -2.22
N LEU A 83 -7.73 -15.27 -1.60
CA LEU A 83 -8.23 -14.40 -0.55
C LEU A 83 -7.81 -14.95 0.82
N HIS A 84 -7.01 -14.18 1.53
CA HIS A 84 -6.63 -14.42 2.91
C HIS A 84 -7.45 -13.52 3.82
N ILE A 85 -7.89 -14.05 4.97
CA ILE A 85 -8.69 -13.30 5.94
C ILE A 85 -8.08 -13.50 7.33
N ARG A 86 -7.88 -12.40 8.06
CA ARG A 86 -7.42 -12.44 9.45
C ARG A 86 -8.12 -11.38 10.28
N ASN A 87 -8.22 -11.62 11.58
CA ASN A 87 -8.75 -10.65 12.53
C ASN A 87 -7.65 -10.24 13.50
N TYR A 88 -7.64 -8.97 13.88
CA TYR A 88 -6.75 -8.39 14.89
C TYR A 88 -7.58 -7.68 15.97
N LEU A 89 -6.95 -7.39 17.12
CA LEU A 89 -7.58 -6.60 18.18
C LEU A 89 -6.79 -5.30 18.37
N SER A 90 -7.44 -4.16 18.10
CA SER A 90 -6.88 -2.84 18.39
C SER A 90 -7.80 -2.12 19.36
N GLN A 91 -7.31 -1.82 20.57
CA GLN A 91 -8.07 -1.13 21.63
C GLN A 91 -9.50 -1.68 21.83
N GLU A 92 -9.63 -2.99 22.03
CA GLU A 92 -10.92 -3.68 22.22
C GLU A 92 -11.85 -3.69 20.99
N ARG A 93 -11.45 -3.05 19.88
CA ARG A 93 -12.13 -3.14 18.58
C ARG A 93 -11.49 -4.23 17.74
N LYS A 94 -12.34 -5.02 17.09
CA LYS A 94 -11.90 -6.03 16.15
C LYS A 94 -11.55 -5.37 14.81
N VAL A 95 -10.35 -5.59 14.30
CA VAL A 95 -9.96 -5.19 12.95
C VAL A 95 -10.12 -6.40 12.04
N TYR A 96 -10.99 -6.30 11.05
CA TYR A 96 -11.15 -7.30 10.00
C TYR A 96 -10.19 -6.96 8.88
N LEU A 97 -9.34 -7.92 8.50
CA LEU A 97 -8.37 -7.77 7.44
C LEU A 97 -8.64 -8.79 6.34
N ASP A 98 -8.96 -8.28 5.16
CA ASP A 98 -8.97 -9.07 3.93
C ASP A 98 -7.72 -8.74 3.12
N CYS A 99 -7.04 -9.77 2.64
CA CYS A 99 -5.86 -9.62 1.81
C CYS A 99 -6.01 -10.46 0.53
N LEU A 100 -5.78 -9.83 -0.62
CA LEU A 100 -5.84 -10.47 -1.91
C LEU A 100 -4.42 -10.71 -2.43
N GLU A 101 -4.04 -11.98 -2.58
CA GLU A 101 -2.80 -12.43 -3.21
C GLU A 101 -3.02 -12.58 -4.73
N THR A 102 -2.26 -11.82 -5.52
CA THR A 102 -2.34 -11.76 -7.00
C THR A 102 -0.97 -11.46 -7.62
N SER A 103 -0.87 -11.48 -8.95
CA SER A 103 0.23 -10.85 -9.69
C SER A 103 0.05 -9.33 -9.78
N LEU A 104 1.12 -8.61 -10.12
CA LEU A 104 1.07 -7.15 -10.34
C LEU A 104 0.15 -6.77 -11.50
N VAL A 105 0.16 -7.52 -12.60
CA VAL A 105 -0.75 -7.30 -13.74
C VAL A 105 -2.20 -7.36 -13.30
N THR A 106 -2.56 -8.39 -12.54
CA THR A 106 -3.91 -8.58 -12.05
C THR A 106 -4.29 -7.51 -11.03
N ALA A 107 -3.36 -7.12 -10.15
CA ALA A 107 -3.58 -6.04 -9.20
C ALA A 107 -3.81 -4.70 -9.91
N ASP A 108 -2.92 -4.29 -10.82
CA ASP A 108 -3.06 -3.04 -11.57
C ASP A 108 -4.37 -3.00 -12.38
N GLY A 109 -4.75 -4.12 -13.00
CA GLY A 109 -6.03 -4.24 -13.70
C GLY A 109 -7.24 -4.06 -12.78
N LYS A 110 -7.26 -4.70 -11.61
CA LYS A 110 -8.37 -4.60 -10.63
C LYS A 110 -8.53 -3.20 -10.05
N PHE A 111 -7.44 -2.49 -9.88
CA PHE A 111 -7.44 -1.18 -9.25
C PHE A 111 -7.46 -0.02 -10.25
N LYS A 112 -7.38 -0.30 -11.55
CA LYS A 112 -7.40 0.72 -12.60
C LYS A 112 -8.63 1.61 -12.49
N ASP A 113 -9.82 1.02 -12.26
CA ASP A 113 -11.10 1.73 -12.35
C ASP A 113 -11.59 2.37 -11.05
N LEU A 114 -10.83 2.23 -9.97
CA LEU A 114 -11.17 2.85 -8.70
C LEU A 114 -10.82 4.35 -8.72
N THR A 115 -11.62 5.19 -8.08
CA THR A 115 -11.33 6.63 -8.05
C THR A 115 -10.13 6.94 -7.17
N ALA A 116 -9.47 8.09 -7.38
CA ALA A 116 -8.40 8.57 -6.50
C ALA A 116 -8.78 8.59 -5.01
N TYR A 117 -10.07 8.82 -4.72
CA TYR A 117 -10.63 8.78 -3.37
C TYR A 117 -10.71 7.35 -2.82
N ASP A 118 -11.17 6.40 -3.64
CA ASP A 118 -11.31 4.99 -3.27
C ASP A 118 -9.95 4.30 -3.14
N ILE A 119 -9.04 4.53 -4.10
CA ILE A 119 -7.69 3.93 -4.12
C ILE A 119 -6.84 4.47 -2.95
N GLY A 120 -6.95 5.77 -2.67
CA GLY A 120 -6.17 6.40 -1.62
C GLY A 120 -6.45 5.78 -0.26
N GLN A 121 -7.67 5.90 0.25
CA GLN A 121 -7.90 5.68 1.69
C GLN A 121 -7.75 4.22 2.16
N ARG A 122 -7.69 3.25 1.26
CA ARG A 122 -7.93 1.85 1.63
C ARG A 122 -6.91 0.84 1.10
N PHE A 123 -6.03 1.22 0.17
CA PHE A 123 -5.19 0.26 -0.53
C PHE A 123 -3.71 0.46 -0.27
N VAL A 124 -3.14 -0.48 0.46
CA VAL A 124 -1.70 -0.74 0.47
C VAL A 124 -1.45 -2.07 -0.19
N GLN A 125 -0.33 -2.16 -0.88
CA GLN A 125 0.13 -3.40 -1.49
C GLN A 125 1.53 -3.72 -0.99
N ILE A 126 1.76 -4.97 -0.63
CA ILE A 126 3.09 -5.50 -0.33
C ILE A 126 3.51 -6.35 -1.52
N VAL A 127 4.64 -5.99 -2.13
CA VAL A 127 5.29 -6.76 -3.18
C VAL A 127 6.26 -7.72 -2.52
N ALA A 128 6.16 -9.00 -2.84
CA ALA A 128 6.94 -10.04 -2.21
C ALA A 128 7.33 -11.14 -3.20
N ASP A 129 8.43 -11.82 -2.91
CA ASP A 129 8.88 -12.98 -3.67
C ASP A 129 7.84 -14.10 -3.60
N GLU A 130 7.80 -14.97 -4.61
CA GLU A 130 6.82 -16.06 -4.72
C GLU A 130 6.73 -16.95 -3.47
N ASN A 131 7.83 -17.10 -2.73
CA ASN A 131 7.96 -17.99 -1.58
C ASN A 131 7.36 -17.43 -0.28
N ILE A 132 7.15 -16.12 -0.16
CA ILE A 132 6.71 -15.50 1.11
C ILE A 132 5.24 -15.79 1.37
N SER A 133 4.88 -16.50 2.44
CA SER A 133 3.46 -16.69 2.77
C SER A 133 2.86 -15.44 3.42
N PHE A 134 1.57 -15.20 3.21
CA PHE A 134 0.83 -14.16 3.94
C PHE A 134 0.94 -14.33 5.47
N THR A 135 1.06 -15.57 5.95
CA THR A 135 1.21 -15.87 7.38
C THR A 135 2.53 -15.42 7.97
N ASP A 136 3.56 -15.26 7.13
CA ASP A 136 4.92 -14.89 7.52
C ASP A 136 5.08 -13.37 7.65
N ILE A 137 4.11 -12.61 7.12
CA ILE A 137 4.07 -11.15 7.24
C ILE A 137 3.54 -10.80 8.64
N ASP A 138 4.40 -10.17 9.45
CA ASP A 138 3.98 -9.64 10.75
C ASP A 138 3.11 -8.38 10.54
N LEU A 139 1.82 -8.51 10.88
CA LEU A 139 0.86 -7.41 10.84
C LEU A 139 0.41 -6.98 12.24
N SER A 140 1.19 -7.27 13.27
CA SER A 140 0.96 -6.83 14.66
C SER A 140 0.81 -5.31 14.78
N PHE A 141 1.36 -4.55 13.83
CA PHE A 141 1.16 -3.10 13.77
C PHE A 141 -0.31 -2.68 13.71
N LEU A 142 -1.22 -3.54 13.23
CA LEU A 142 -2.66 -3.25 13.22
C LEU A 142 -3.24 -3.04 14.63
N GLU A 143 -2.59 -3.60 15.65
CA GLU A 143 -2.99 -3.48 17.06
C GLU A 143 -2.51 -2.16 17.69
N VAL A 144 -1.50 -1.50 17.10
CA VAL A 144 -0.95 -0.22 17.56
C VAL A 144 -2.01 0.87 17.49
N THR A 145 -2.02 1.80 18.44
CA THR A 145 -2.99 2.90 18.46
C THR A 145 -2.53 4.10 17.64
N ASP A 146 -1.31 4.57 17.89
CA ASP A 146 -0.81 5.78 17.26
C ASP A 146 -0.59 5.57 15.75
N THR A 147 -1.14 6.48 14.94
CA THR A 147 -1.14 6.35 13.48
C THR A 147 0.26 6.46 12.90
N ALA A 148 1.12 7.32 13.47
CA ALA A 148 2.49 7.48 13.00
C ALA A 148 3.32 6.24 13.35
N ASP A 149 3.20 5.71 14.56
CA ASP A 149 3.83 4.45 14.98
C ASP A 149 3.37 3.27 14.14
N LYS A 150 2.06 3.19 13.85
CA LYS A 150 1.48 2.17 12.98
C LYS A 150 2.06 2.24 11.57
N PHE A 151 2.18 3.44 11.00
CA PHE A 151 2.79 3.63 9.68
C PHE A 151 4.28 3.30 9.67
N ARG A 152 5.03 3.67 10.72
CA ARG A 152 6.44 3.27 10.87
C ARG A 152 6.58 1.75 10.90
N ALA A 153 5.73 1.08 11.65
CA ALA A 153 5.75 -0.38 11.78
C ALA A 153 5.34 -1.09 10.49
N LEU A 154 4.35 -0.56 9.74
CA LEU A 154 4.06 -1.04 8.38
C LEU A 154 5.31 -0.98 7.48
N ILE A 155 6.02 0.17 7.48
CA ILE A 155 7.23 0.34 6.67
C ILE A 155 8.32 -0.67 7.04
N ARG A 156 8.47 -0.99 8.33
CA ARG A 156 9.43 -1.98 8.81
C ARG A 156 9.19 -3.41 8.33
N ILE A 157 8.04 -3.72 7.72
CA ILE A 157 7.85 -5.03 7.06
C ILE A 157 8.88 -5.23 5.93
N LEU A 158 9.41 -4.14 5.36
CA LEU A 158 10.51 -4.20 4.38
C LEU A 158 11.82 -4.74 4.95
N ASP A 159 11.94 -4.85 6.28
CA ASP A 159 13.09 -5.49 6.91
C ASP A 159 12.98 -7.03 6.91
N THR A 160 11.81 -7.58 6.53
CA THR A 160 11.60 -9.02 6.35
C THR A 160 12.15 -9.48 5.00
N ASP A 161 12.99 -10.52 5.02
CA ASP A 161 13.56 -11.12 3.82
C ASP A 161 12.47 -11.53 2.81
N GLY A 162 12.67 -11.18 1.54
CA GLY A 162 11.76 -11.48 0.44
C GLY A 162 10.59 -10.50 0.29
N ILE A 163 10.49 -9.46 1.11
CA ILE A 163 9.59 -8.33 0.87
C ILE A 163 10.35 -7.26 0.08
N GLN A 164 9.86 -6.94 -1.12
CA GLN A 164 10.56 -6.06 -2.05
C GLN A 164 10.12 -4.59 -1.97
N ALA A 165 8.82 -4.35 -1.78
CA ALA A 165 8.27 -3.01 -1.78
C ALA A 165 6.92 -2.89 -1.06
N LEU A 166 6.63 -1.68 -0.60
CA LEU A 166 5.28 -1.23 -0.26
C LEU A 166 4.80 -0.25 -1.32
N ILE A 167 3.59 -0.45 -1.83
CA ILE A 167 2.95 0.47 -2.77
C ILE A 167 1.82 1.18 -2.04
N LEU A 168 1.95 2.49 -1.92
CA LEU A 168 0.91 3.41 -1.45
C LEU A 168 0.32 4.15 -2.63
N ASN A 169 -0.96 4.47 -2.56
CA ASN A 169 -1.65 5.18 -3.61
C ASN A 169 -1.97 6.63 -3.21
N GLY A 170 -2.12 7.49 -4.21
CA GLY A 170 -2.41 8.89 -4.01
C GLY A 170 -2.89 9.58 -5.27
N TYR A 171 -3.00 10.90 -5.20
CA TYR A 171 -3.31 11.75 -6.34
C TYR A 171 -2.59 13.08 -6.26
N HIS A 172 -2.40 13.70 -7.42
CA HIS A 172 -1.90 15.05 -7.57
C HIS A 172 -3.08 15.96 -7.95
N HIS A 173 -3.14 17.17 -7.40
CA HIS A 173 -4.24 18.13 -7.63
C HIS A 173 -4.55 18.42 -9.12
N ARG A 174 -3.62 18.13 -10.05
CA ARG A 174 -3.82 18.28 -11.50
C ARG A 174 -4.56 17.09 -12.15
N GLY A 175 -5.06 16.15 -11.36
CA GLY A 175 -5.80 14.97 -11.85
C GLY A 175 -4.91 13.76 -12.19
N GLU A 176 -3.59 13.87 -12.02
CA GLU A 176 -2.68 12.71 -12.15
C GLU A 176 -2.86 11.78 -10.94
N LEU A 177 -2.95 10.48 -11.20
CA LEU A 177 -2.87 9.45 -10.17
C LEU A 177 -1.41 9.23 -9.77
N LEU A 178 -1.21 8.78 -8.54
CA LEU A 178 0.10 8.57 -7.95
C LEU A 178 0.21 7.18 -7.32
N LYS A 179 1.32 6.50 -7.58
CA LYS A 179 1.80 5.38 -6.74
C LYS A 179 3.14 5.75 -6.13
N VAL A 180 3.27 5.57 -4.82
CA VAL A 180 4.52 5.73 -4.07
C VAL A 180 5.01 4.35 -3.67
N CYS A 181 6.11 3.93 -4.26
CA CYS A 181 6.77 2.67 -3.95
C CYS A 181 7.86 2.93 -2.91
N ILE A 182 7.70 2.38 -1.71
CA ILE A 182 8.69 2.44 -0.64
C ILE A 182 9.47 1.12 -0.66
N VAL A 183 10.78 1.23 -0.66
CA VAL A 183 11.71 0.11 -0.82
C VAL A 183 12.88 0.26 0.14
N LYS A 184 13.55 -0.83 0.48
CA LYS A 184 14.77 -0.77 1.26
C LYS A 184 15.91 -0.18 0.44
N LYS A 185 16.75 0.65 1.09
CA LYS A 185 17.88 1.32 0.44
C LYS A 185 18.83 0.29 -0.18
N GLY A 186 19.22 0.55 -1.43
CA GLY A 186 20.17 -0.29 -2.16
C GLY A 186 19.56 -1.55 -2.78
N GLU A 187 18.30 -1.90 -2.50
CA GLU A 187 17.66 -3.09 -3.07
C GLU A 187 16.95 -2.84 -4.41
N THR A 188 16.74 -1.57 -4.79
CA THR A 188 16.13 -1.26 -6.09
C THR A 188 17.14 -1.13 -7.21
N GLY A 189 17.03 -2.00 -8.21
CA GLY A 189 17.60 -1.80 -9.55
C GLY A 189 16.92 -0.67 -10.36
N LEU A 190 15.93 0.01 -9.77
CA LEU A 190 15.16 1.10 -10.37
C LEU A 190 15.97 2.40 -10.34
N ILE A 191 16.87 2.54 -11.31
CA ILE A 191 17.61 3.78 -11.53
C ILE A 191 16.68 4.78 -12.20
N THR A 192 16.16 5.75 -11.45
CA THR A 192 15.54 6.95 -12.03
C THR A 192 16.53 8.11 -11.98
N LYS A 193 16.62 8.86 -13.10
CA LYS A 193 17.44 10.08 -13.18
C LYS A 193 16.67 11.32 -12.69
N GLU A 194 15.35 11.24 -12.60
CA GLU A 194 14.49 12.34 -12.21
C GLU A 194 14.39 12.40 -10.68
N VAL A 195 14.80 13.54 -10.11
CA VAL A 195 14.74 13.81 -8.68
C VAL A 195 13.42 14.50 -8.35
N LEU A 196 12.75 14.07 -7.30
CA LEU A 196 11.53 14.70 -6.84
C LEU A 196 11.84 16.00 -6.07
N SER A 197 11.23 17.11 -6.48
CA SER A 197 11.39 18.42 -5.84
C SER A 197 10.27 18.71 -4.83
N LEU A 198 10.56 19.44 -3.75
CA LEU A 198 9.60 19.84 -2.71
C LEU A 198 8.28 20.45 -3.25
N PRO A 199 8.26 21.31 -4.28
CA PRO A 199 7.00 21.89 -4.78
C PRO A 199 6.02 20.88 -5.39
N ILE A 200 6.51 19.71 -5.83
CA ILE A 200 5.64 18.63 -6.33
C ILE A 200 4.90 18.00 -5.14
N PHE A 201 5.57 17.84 -3.99
CA PHE A 201 4.96 17.29 -2.77
C PHE A 201 3.78 18.11 -2.26
N GLU A 202 3.92 19.44 -2.22
CA GLU A 202 2.96 20.36 -1.62
C GLU A 202 1.56 20.31 -2.26
N ASN A 203 1.43 19.65 -3.41
CA ASN A 203 0.15 19.48 -4.09
C ASN A 203 -0.18 18.02 -4.43
N THR A 204 0.48 17.08 -3.73
CA THR A 204 0.16 15.65 -3.76
C THR A 204 -0.49 15.24 -2.46
N TYR A 205 -1.52 14.42 -2.58
CA TYR A 205 -2.07 13.67 -1.47
C TYR A 205 -1.65 12.21 -1.62
N VAL A 206 -0.91 11.70 -0.64
CA VAL A 206 -0.66 10.27 -0.48
C VAL A 206 -1.48 9.79 0.68
N ALA A 207 -2.31 8.80 0.43
CA ALA A 207 -3.17 8.29 1.46
C ALA A 207 -2.40 7.33 2.35
N ILE A 208 -2.43 7.63 3.65
CA ILE A 208 -1.95 6.74 4.69
C ILE A 208 -3.16 5.90 5.06
N PRO A 209 -3.07 4.57 4.92
CA PRO A 209 -4.25 3.72 5.05
C PRO A 209 -4.77 3.66 6.51
N PHE A 210 -4.00 4.18 7.46
CA PHE A 210 -4.25 4.15 8.90
C PHE A 210 -4.80 5.46 9.50
N ASN A 211 -5.02 6.50 8.69
CA ASN A 211 -5.52 7.80 9.19
C ASN A 211 -7.02 7.74 9.46
N TRP A 212 -7.39 7.61 10.75
CA TRP A 212 -8.75 7.65 11.26
C TRP A 212 -8.95 8.81 12.24
#